data_AF-A0A8T2TT81-F1
#
_entry.id   AF-A0A8T2TT81-F1
#
_cell.length_a   1.000
_cell.length_b   1.000
_cell.length_c   1.000
_cell.angle_alpha   90.00
_cell.angle_beta   90.00
_cell.angle_gamma   90.00
#
_symmetry.space_group_name_H-M   'P 1'
#
loop_
_entity.id
_entity.type
_entity.pdbx_description
1 polymer ?
#
loop_
_entity_poly.entity_id
_entity_poly.type
_entity_poly.pdbx_seq_one_letter_code
_entity_poly.pdbx_strand_id
1 'polypeptide(L)'
;MREAIKHASCPSCGSLSGDLAAVDEHQLRIDNVRLREELQRVSSVAARYFGRPVPTLGLVPPAPALLTTPPPLDLAGSSGGAATLGLLNPVVTDILPGPTVAEVALRPGALTESEKPIVVELAMAALEEFLRMIHSDEPLWMKGGADGSTDILNTDEYYRQFPGGLGPRPFALKSEASRDGGLVIMNGATLVEALMDAEKWMEMFPSIVAKAVTVEVLSPGIGMSPDGALQLMYAELQVLSPLVQTREVYFVRYCKQAVDKVWAVVDVSVDTLRDNPPPSLLRCRRRPSGCLVQDMPNGYSQVTWLEHVEVEEQQSVHPLFRSLANTGLAFGARRWRATLQRHCESLVSLLASNISPRDLGVIQTPEGRRAMLRLAHKMTRRFCSTISASTSNTWLNLSSGNDDVRIMMRENPGDGLLLCAATSTWLPFSRIHVFEFLRHERSRGEWDVLANGAMEKMYHIAEGQHPGNNVSLLRPSGSNPNQGNVIFLQESCTDASGSLIVYAPVDFSTLNMVLQGEDPSRVMPPPSGFVILPDGPENSPSGLLLNELDSQSVGGSILTVSIQIAVTHVPSLGKLNIESVNTISNIIINTVQKIKSALQCMATTGS
;
A
#
# COMPACT_ATOMS: atom_id res chain seq x y z
N MET A 1 38.76 16.93 24.85
CA MET A 1 37.61 17.81 24.56
C MET A 1 37.24 18.71 25.75
N ARG A 2 37.19 18.19 27.00
CA ARG A 2 36.89 19.00 28.20
C ARG A 2 37.96 20.04 28.60
N GLU A 3 39.23 19.84 28.20
CA GLU A 3 40.30 20.83 28.39
C GLU A 3 40.37 21.89 27.28
N ALA A 4 39.73 21.67 26.14
CA ALA A 4 39.71 22.64 25.03
C ALA A 4 38.69 23.78 25.25
N ILE A 5 37.82 23.67 26.26
CA ILE A 5 36.77 24.64 26.57
C ILE A 5 37.24 25.67 27.63
N LYS A 6 38.35 25.40 28.35
CA LYS A 6 38.88 26.33 29.36
C LYS A 6 39.59 27.57 28.79
N HIS A 7 39.88 27.58 27.49
CA HIS A 7 40.62 28.67 26.83
C HIS A 7 39.95 29.24 25.58
N ALA A 8 38.66 28.96 25.35
CA ALA A 8 37.91 29.60 24.28
C ALA A 8 37.37 30.96 24.75
N SER A 9 38.11 32.03 24.49
CA SER A 9 37.66 33.41 24.67
C SER A 9 37.06 33.94 23.36
N CYS A 10 35.80 34.41 23.42
CA CYS A 10 35.18 35.16 22.33
C CYS A 10 35.68 36.61 22.36
N PRO A 11 36.18 37.20 21.25
CA PRO A 11 36.67 38.58 21.23
C PRO A 11 35.58 39.67 21.34
N SER A 12 34.29 39.32 21.40
CA SER A 12 33.18 40.30 21.40
C SER A 12 32.30 40.29 22.65
N CYS A 13 32.59 39.46 23.65
CA CYS A 13 31.86 39.46 24.92
C CYS A 13 32.83 39.15 26.08
N GLY A 14 33.04 40.16 26.93
CA GLY A 14 33.93 40.08 28.09
C GLY A 14 33.53 39.00 29.10
N SER A 15 34.51 38.55 29.88
CA SER A 15 34.40 37.48 30.87
C SER A 15 33.40 37.78 31.99
N LEU A 16 32.43 36.89 32.19
CA LEU A 16 31.66 36.81 33.43
C LEU A 16 32.34 35.83 34.39
N SER A 17 32.91 36.38 35.45
CA SER A 17 33.48 35.65 36.58
C SER A 17 32.39 34.90 37.38
N GLY A 18 32.61 33.60 37.60
CA GLY A 18 32.87 33.14 38.98
C GLY A 18 31.75 32.52 39.81
N ASP A 19 30.52 33.04 39.84
CA ASP A 19 29.63 32.73 41.00
C ASP A 19 28.19 32.25 40.71
N LEU A 20 27.75 32.11 39.45
CA LEU A 20 26.38 31.63 39.15
C LEU A 20 26.27 30.11 38.91
N ALA A 21 27.36 29.44 38.53
CA ALA A 21 27.31 28.01 38.16
C ALA A 21 27.27 27.05 39.38
N ALA A 22 27.78 27.46 40.54
CA ALA A 22 27.84 26.60 41.73
C ALA A 22 26.51 26.51 42.48
N VAL A 23 25.68 27.56 42.42
CA VAL A 23 24.35 27.60 43.07
C VAL A 23 23.36 26.71 42.32
N ASP A 24 23.45 26.67 40.99
CA ASP A 24 22.56 25.87 40.13
C ASP A 24 22.82 24.36 40.28
N GLU A 25 24.10 23.94 40.40
CA GLU A 25 24.43 22.52 40.58
C GLU A 25 24.02 22.00 41.98
N HIS A 26 24.11 22.82 43.02
CA HIS A 26 23.67 22.43 44.36
C HIS A 26 22.15 22.30 44.44
N GLN A 27 21.41 23.23 43.83
CA GLN A 27 19.95 23.19 43.77
C GLN A 27 19.46 21.96 42.97
N LEU A 28 20.10 21.66 41.83
CA LEU A 28 19.78 20.48 41.02
C LEU A 28 20.04 19.15 41.75
N ARG A 29 21.02 19.10 42.66
CA ARG A 29 21.27 17.92 43.50
C ARG A 29 20.18 17.74 44.56
N ILE A 30 19.71 18.83 45.18
CA ILE A 30 18.61 18.80 46.15
C ILE A 30 17.32 18.35 45.46
N ASP A 31 17.02 18.91 44.28
CA ASP A 31 15.83 18.56 43.51
C ASP A 31 15.88 17.11 43.01
N ASN A 32 17.06 16.60 42.62
CA ASN A 32 17.22 15.18 42.26
C ASN A 32 16.97 14.23 43.44
N VAL A 33 17.40 14.59 44.66
CA VAL A 33 17.13 13.77 45.85
C VAL A 33 15.63 13.75 46.14
N ARG A 34 14.98 14.92 46.09
CA ARG A 34 13.53 15.04 46.29
C ARG A 34 12.72 14.26 45.24
N LEU A 35 13.09 14.34 43.97
CA LEU A 35 12.44 13.61 42.89
C LEU A 35 12.63 12.10 43.02
N ARG A 36 13.78 11.63 43.52
CA ARG A 36 14.00 10.21 43.82
C ARG A 36 13.13 9.72 44.96
N GLU A 37 12.93 10.53 46.01
CA GLU A 37 12.02 10.20 47.11
C GLU A 37 10.56 10.15 46.64
N GLU A 38 10.12 11.08 45.79
CA GLU A 38 8.79 11.03 45.19
C GLU A 38 8.60 9.81 44.28
N LEU A 39 9.60 9.46 43.47
CA LEU A 39 9.58 8.26 42.63
C LEU A 39 9.49 6.99 43.49
N GLN A 40 10.21 6.93 44.60
CA GLN A 40 10.18 5.80 45.53
C GLN A 40 8.83 5.70 46.25
N ARG A 41 8.22 6.85 46.59
CA ARG A 41 6.87 6.92 47.17
C ARG A 41 5.82 6.44 46.17
N VAL A 42 5.85 6.91 44.93
CA VAL A 42 4.92 6.51 43.85
C VAL A 42 5.11 5.02 43.50
N SER A 43 6.35 4.54 43.43
CA SER A 43 6.66 3.12 43.22
C SER A 43 6.14 2.23 44.36
N SER A 44 6.23 2.68 45.62
CA SER A 44 5.67 1.96 46.77
C SER A 44 4.14 1.89 46.77
N VAL A 45 3.47 2.92 46.23
CA VAL A 45 2.01 2.94 46.05
C VAL A 45 1.64 2.02 44.88
N ALA A 46 2.37 2.06 43.77
CA ALA A 46 2.15 1.17 42.62
C ALA A 46 2.35 -0.32 42.99
N ALA A 47 3.35 -0.64 43.82
CA ALA A 47 3.60 -2.01 44.29
C ALA A 47 2.46 -2.56 45.18
N ARG A 48 1.71 -1.69 45.87
CA ARG A 48 0.52 -2.09 46.66
C ARG A 48 -0.70 -2.42 45.82
N TYR A 49 -0.79 -1.94 44.57
CA TYR A 49 -1.90 -2.22 43.67
C TYR A 49 -1.60 -3.28 42.60
N PHE A 50 -0.32 -3.52 42.25
CA PHE A 50 0.07 -4.40 41.13
C PHE A 50 1.01 -5.56 41.49
N GLY A 51 1.24 -5.83 42.77
CA GLY A 51 1.78 -7.12 43.23
C GLY A 51 3.25 -7.45 42.91
N ARG A 52 4.03 -6.60 42.23
CA ARG A 52 5.51 -6.73 42.12
C ARG A 52 6.20 -5.38 41.85
N PRO A 53 7.37 -5.10 42.47
CA PRO A 53 8.13 -3.86 42.23
C PRO A 53 8.96 -3.92 40.93
N VAL A 54 9.03 -2.78 40.23
CA VAL A 54 9.82 -2.55 39.00
C VAL A 54 11.31 -2.42 39.35
N PRO A 55 12.25 -3.10 38.63
CA PRO A 55 13.68 -2.97 38.92
C PRO A 55 14.28 -1.67 38.36
N THR A 56 15.05 -0.98 39.19
CA THR A 56 15.80 0.25 38.86
C THR A 56 17.02 -0.05 37.98
N LEU A 57 17.11 0.62 36.82
CA LEU A 57 18.29 0.63 35.95
C LEU A 57 19.44 1.43 36.61
N GLY A 58 20.39 0.72 37.19
CA GLY A 58 21.66 1.28 37.67
C GLY A 58 22.82 0.94 36.74
N LEU A 59 23.44 1.96 36.14
CA LEU A 59 24.72 1.90 35.44
C LEU A 59 25.87 1.79 36.47
N VAL A 60 26.70 0.75 36.41
CA VAL A 60 28.00 0.68 37.11
C VAL A 60 29.10 0.13 36.15
N PRO A 61 30.34 0.69 36.12
CA PRO A 61 31.44 0.28 35.23
C PRO A 61 32.29 -0.91 35.77
N PRO A 62 33.34 -1.40 35.05
CA PRO A 62 33.68 -2.84 34.99
C PRO A 62 34.87 -3.37 35.83
N ALA A 63 34.80 -4.70 36.09
CA ALA A 63 35.86 -5.73 36.30
C ALA A 63 36.73 -5.72 37.59
N PRO A 64 37.42 -6.82 38.02
CA PRO A 64 37.66 -8.12 37.35
C PRO A 64 37.42 -9.41 38.20
N ALA A 65 37.70 -10.55 37.56
CA ALA A 65 37.45 -11.95 37.91
C ALA A 65 37.97 -12.45 39.27
N LEU A 66 37.30 -13.49 39.82
CA LEU A 66 37.93 -14.64 40.51
C LEU A 66 36.94 -15.81 40.68
N LEU A 67 37.50 -17.02 40.56
CA LEU A 67 36.90 -18.35 40.63
C LEU A 67 36.35 -18.65 42.04
N THR A 68 35.21 -19.36 42.15
CA THR A 68 35.02 -20.55 43.05
C THR A 68 33.56 -21.07 43.02
N THR A 69 33.45 -22.37 42.66
CA THR A 69 32.55 -23.46 43.14
C THR A 69 31.12 -23.21 43.70
N PRO A 70 30.09 -23.99 43.30
CA PRO A 70 28.74 -23.98 43.89
C PRO A 70 28.49 -25.11 44.91
N PRO A 71 27.47 -24.99 45.77
CA PRO A 71 26.51 -26.11 45.94
C PRO A 71 25.06 -25.64 46.33
N PRO A 72 24.08 -26.54 46.54
CA PRO A 72 23.60 -27.59 45.63
C PRO A 72 22.09 -27.45 45.32
N LEU A 73 21.66 -28.20 44.31
CA LEU A 73 20.27 -28.46 43.92
C LEU A 73 19.54 -29.33 44.96
N ASP A 74 18.28 -29.01 45.24
CA ASP A 74 17.27 -29.99 45.65
C ASP A 74 16.29 -30.24 44.51
N LEU A 75 16.06 -31.53 44.28
CA LEU A 75 15.52 -32.15 43.09
C LEU A 75 14.15 -32.76 43.40
N ALA A 76 13.10 -32.33 42.70
CA ALA A 76 11.88 -33.11 42.45
C ALA A 76 11.13 -32.45 41.27
N GLY A 77 10.78 -33.10 40.18
CA GLY A 77 11.01 -34.47 39.74
C GLY A 77 10.43 -34.65 38.33
N SER A 78 11.14 -35.48 37.56
CA SER A 78 10.65 -36.38 36.50
C SER A 78 10.35 -35.87 35.08
N SER A 79 11.04 -36.57 34.17
CA SER A 79 10.82 -36.85 32.74
C SER A 79 11.28 -35.80 31.72
N GLY A 80 12.24 -36.03 30.82
CA GLY A 80 13.08 -37.21 30.59
C GLY A 80 13.45 -37.33 29.11
N GLY A 81 14.60 -36.76 28.71
CA GLY A 81 15.46 -37.19 27.58
C GLY A 81 15.10 -36.69 26.17
N ALA A 82 16.03 -36.36 25.28
CA ALA A 82 17.48 -36.44 25.31
C ALA A 82 18.08 -35.39 24.35
N ALA A 83 19.17 -34.74 24.75
CA ALA A 83 19.99 -33.92 23.87
C ALA A 83 21.03 -34.81 23.20
N THR A 84 21.10 -34.76 21.86
CA THR A 84 22.24 -35.26 21.09
C THR A 84 22.80 -34.10 20.28
N LEU A 85 24.10 -33.88 20.42
CA LEU A 85 24.88 -32.86 19.74
C LEU A 85 24.99 -33.17 18.24
N GLY A 86 24.88 -32.16 17.39
CA GLY A 86 25.51 -32.14 16.07
C GLY A 86 24.63 -31.71 14.88
N LEU A 87 25.11 -30.66 14.20
CA LEU A 87 24.96 -30.34 12.77
C LEU A 87 23.70 -29.57 12.31
N LEU A 88 23.94 -28.28 12.01
CA LEU A 88 23.41 -27.46 10.93
C LEU A 88 22.01 -27.79 10.37
N ASN A 89 20.99 -27.03 10.82
CA ASN A 89 19.84 -26.61 10.00
C ASN A 89 19.14 -25.41 10.68
N PRO A 90 18.63 -24.42 9.93
CA PRO A 90 17.86 -23.33 10.51
C PRO A 90 16.45 -23.83 10.79
N VAL A 91 16.21 -24.30 12.00
CA VAL A 91 14.83 -24.51 12.48
C VAL A 91 14.26 -23.12 12.78
N VAL A 92 13.21 -22.77 12.04
CA VAL A 92 12.35 -21.63 12.32
C VAL A 92 11.85 -21.78 13.76
N THR A 93 12.41 -21.00 14.68
CA THR A 93 11.77 -20.77 15.98
C THR A 93 10.49 -20.00 15.71
N ASP A 94 9.34 -20.63 15.94
CA ASP A 94 8.04 -20.00 16.00
C ASP A 94 8.07 -18.84 17.00
N ILE A 95 8.33 -17.63 16.50
CA ILE A 95 7.89 -16.40 17.15
C ILE A 95 6.39 -16.37 16.87
N LEU A 96 5.57 -16.80 17.82
CA LEU A 96 4.13 -16.57 17.77
C LEU A 96 3.90 -15.08 17.51
N PRO A 97 3.35 -14.67 16.34
CA PRO A 97 3.04 -13.28 16.09
C PRO A 97 2.01 -12.81 17.12
N GLY A 98 2.20 -11.63 17.70
CA GLY A 98 1.11 -10.96 18.41
C GLY A 98 -0.10 -10.77 17.50
N PRO A 99 -1.30 -10.52 18.06
CA PRO A 99 -2.51 -10.39 17.25
C PRO A 99 -2.40 -9.24 16.25
N THR A 100 -2.87 -9.47 15.03
CA THR A 100 -2.87 -8.45 13.96
C THR A 100 -3.85 -7.32 14.27
N VAL A 101 -3.70 -6.13 13.69
CA VAL A 101 -4.68 -5.05 13.91
C VAL A 101 -6.07 -5.47 13.46
N ALA A 102 -6.18 -6.21 12.35
CA ALA A 102 -7.44 -6.78 11.90
C ALA A 102 -8.10 -7.66 12.98
N GLU A 103 -7.34 -8.55 13.61
CA GLU A 103 -7.84 -9.35 14.73
C GLU A 103 -8.24 -8.49 15.92
N VAL A 104 -7.46 -7.45 16.25
CA VAL A 104 -7.74 -6.56 17.39
C VAL A 104 -8.92 -5.62 17.09
N ALA A 105 -9.14 -5.24 15.83
CA ALA A 105 -10.29 -4.48 15.36
C ALA A 105 -11.57 -5.32 15.35
N LEU A 106 -11.44 -6.63 15.10
CA LEU A 106 -12.55 -7.58 15.07
C LEU A 106 -12.81 -8.28 16.42
N ARG A 107 -11.98 -8.02 17.44
CA ARG A 107 -12.20 -8.56 18.79
C ARG A 107 -13.49 -7.98 19.39
N PRO A 108 -14.26 -8.79 20.16
CA PRO A 108 -15.36 -8.28 20.97
C PRO A 108 -14.82 -7.25 21.98
N GLY A 109 -15.04 -5.97 21.67
CA GLY A 109 -14.45 -4.82 22.35
C GLY A 109 -14.52 -3.60 21.44
N ALA A 110 -15.74 -3.30 20.97
CA ALA A 110 -16.10 -2.07 20.29
C ALA A 110 -15.79 -0.85 21.17
N LEU A 111 -15.84 0.36 20.60
CA LEU A 111 -15.64 1.60 21.37
C LEU A 111 -16.54 1.57 22.62
N THR A 112 -15.99 1.94 23.78
CA THR A 112 -16.80 2.01 25.00
C THR A 112 -17.87 3.08 24.85
N GLU A 113 -19.00 2.96 25.56
CA GLU A 113 -20.06 3.99 25.51
C GLU A 113 -19.55 5.39 25.92
N SER A 114 -18.48 5.45 26.73
CA SER A 114 -17.77 6.69 27.06
C SER A 114 -16.88 7.24 25.93
N GLU A 115 -16.36 6.39 25.06
CA GLU A 115 -15.50 6.80 23.92
C GLU A 115 -16.32 7.30 22.73
N LYS A 116 -17.52 6.75 22.51
CA LYS A 116 -18.41 7.14 21.41
C LYS A 116 -18.63 8.66 21.28
N PRO A 117 -18.99 9.42 22.34
CA PRO A 117 -19.15 10.87 22.21
C PRO A 117 -17.84 11.58 21.83
N ILE A 118 -16.70 11.10 22.35
CA ILE A 118 -15.37 11.64 22.02
C ILE A 118 -15.05 11.42 20.54
N VAL A 119 -15.39 10.25 20.00
CA VAL A 119 -15.20 9.94 18.56
C VAL A 119 -16.09 10.81 17.68
N VAL A 120 -17.32 11.10 18.11
CA VAL A 120 -18.21 12.02 17.39
C VAL A 120 -17.62 13.43 17.36
N GLU A 121 -17.17 13.95 18.50
CA GLU A 121 -16.50 15.27 18.56
C GLU A 121 -15.24 15.32 17.71
N LEU A 122 -14.43 14.26 17.75
CA LEU A 122 -13.23 14.09 16.91
C LEU A 122 -13.57 14.14 15.41
N ALA A 123 -14.62 13.44 14.99
CA ALA A 123 -15.05 13.42 13.60
C ALA A 123 -15.54 14.79 13.11
N MET A 124 -16.27 15.52 13.96
CA MET A 124 -16.72 16.89 13.66
C MET A 124 -15.54 17.87 13.55
N ALA A 125 -14.59 17.80 14.48
CA ALA A 125 -13.37 18.61 14.44
C ALA A 125 -12.52 18.28 13.20
N ALA A 126 -12.41 17.00 12.85
CA ALA A 126 -11.71 16.55 11.65
C ALA A 126 -12.37 17.08 10.37
N LEU A 127 -13.71 17.08 10.29
CA LEU A 127 -14.43 17.66 9.15
C LEU A 127 -14.16 19.16 9.01
N GLU A 128 -14.17 19.92 10.11
CA GLU A 128 -13.90 21.36 10.07
C GLU A 128 -12.46 21.65 9.61
N GLU A 129 -11.48 20.93 10.16
CA GLU A 129 -10.07 21.01 9.77
C GLU A 129 -9.89 20.64 8.28
N PHE A 130 -10.49 19.53 7.83
CA PHE A 130 -10.47 19.08 6.45
C PHE A 130 -11.02 20.12 5.48
N LEU A 131 -12.20 20.69 5.77
CA LEU A 131 -12.81 21.71 4.92
C LEU A 131 -11.95 22.99 4.87
N ARG A 132 -11.34 23.38 5.98
CA ARG A 132 -10.42 24.53 6.03
C ARG A 132 -9.18 24.27 5.19
N MET A 133 -8.60 23.07 5.27
CA MET A 133 -7.44 22.67 4.47
C MET A 133 -7.78 22.64 2.97
N ILE A 134 -8.92 22.07 2.57
CA ILE A 134 -9.30 21.99 1.16
C ILE A 134 -9.50 23.37 0.53
N HIS A 135 -10.11 24.32 1.24
CA HIS A 135 -10.39 25.67 0.71
C HIS A 135 -9.23 26.66 0.87
N SER A 136 -8.14 26.27 1.54
CA SER A 136 -6.93 27.09 1.64
C SER A 136 -6.09 26.95 0.38
N ASP A 137 -5.24 27.93 0.09
CA ASP A 137 -4.25 27.87 -1.00
C ASP A 137 -2.85 28.19 -0.45
N GLU A 138 -2.00 28.87 -1.22
CA GLU A 138 -0.72 29.38 -0.71
C GLU A 138 -0.96 30.34 0.48
N PRO A 139 -0.20 30.25 1.58
CA PRO A 139 1.05 29.50 1.76
C PRO A 139 0.90 28.07 2.33
N LEU A 140 -0.32 27.61 2.61
CA LEU A 140 -0.54 26.28 3.20
C LEU A 140 -0.19 25.17 2.21
N TRP A 141 -0.62 25.35 0.95
CA TRP A 141 -0.35 24.43 -0.15
C TRP A 141 0.73 25.01 -1.05
N MET A 142 1.77 24.22 -1.28
CA MET A 142 2.84 24.54 -2.22
C MET A 142 2.72 23.63 -3.43
N LYS A 143 2.97 24.15 -4.64
CA LYS A 143 3.01 23.33 -5.84
C LYS A 143 4.18 22.35 -5.76
N GLY A 144 3.86 21.06 -5.77
CA GLY A 144 4.83 19.97 -5.68
C GLY A 144 4.94 19.17 -6.98
N GLY A 145 6.07 18.47 -7.14
CA GLY A 145 6.37 17.66 -8.31
C GLY A 145 6.83 18.48 -9.53
N ALA A 146 7.51 17.82 -10.48
CA ALA A 146 8.06 18.47 -11.68
C ALA A 146 6.97 19.03 -12.62
N ASP A 147 5.73 18.57 -12.49
CA ASP A 147 4.58 19.02 -13.30
C ASP A 147 3.70 20.07 -12.59
N GLY A 148 4.00 20.42 -11.32
CA GLY A 148 3.21 21.35 -10.52
C GLY A 148 1.75 20.95 -10.32
N SER A 149 1.39 19.69 -10.58
CA SER A 149 0.00 19.24 -10.63
C SER A 149 -0.56 18.83 -9.27
N THR A 150 0.32 18.48 -8.32
CA THR A 150 -0.07 18.04 -6.98
C THR A 150 0.39 19.07 -5.95
N ASP A 151 -0.52 19.43 -5.04
CA ASP A 151 -0.19 20.33 -3.95
C ASP A 151 0.41 19.54 -2.79
N ILE A 152 1.53 20.02 -2.23
CA ILE A 152 2.21 19.48 -1.06
C ILE A 152 2.00 20.43 0.12
N LEU A 153 1.76 19.87 1.30
CA LEU A 153 1.52 20.66 2.51
C LEU A 153 2.80 21.32 3.02
N ASN A 154 2.74 22.64 3.23
CA ASN A 154 3.72 23.33 4.06
C ASN A 154 3.44 23.01 5.53
N THR A 155 4.30 22.17 6.11
CA THR A 155 4.13 21.66 7.47
C THR A 155 4.25 22.76 8.54
N ASP A 156 5.13 23.74 8.34
CA ASP A 156 5.31 24.84 9.30
C ASP A 156 4.08 25.76 9.30
N GLU A 157 3.56 26.06 8.13
CA GLU A 157 2.35 26.86 7.98
C GLU A 157 1.11 26.13 8.51
N TYR A 158 1.03 24.81 8.30
CA TYR A 158 -0.01 23.99 8.92
C TYR A 158 0.04 24.09 10.44
N TYR A 159 1.20 23.92 11.09
CA TYR A 159 1.27 24.06 12.56
C TYR A 159 0.96 25.48 13.05
N ARG A 160 1.22 26.51 12.23
CA ARG A 160 0.87 27.90 12.54
C ARG A 160 -0.65 28.15 12.47
N GLN A 161 -1.33 27.58 11.49
CA GLN A 161 -2.78 27.73 11.29
C GLN A 161 -3.62 26.79 12.18
N PHE A 162 -3.05 25.66 12.59
CA PHE A 162 -3.70 24.62 13.39
C PHE A 162 -2.93 24.34 14.71
N PRO A 163 -2.66 25.36 15.56
CA PRO A 163 -1.82 25.23 16.76
C PRO A 163 -2.43 24.31 17.84
N GLY A 164 -3.73 24.05 17.77
CA GLY A 164 -4.46 23.11 18.61
C GLY A 164 -5.28 22.11 17.78
N GLY A 165 -4.78 21.67 16.62
CA GLY A 165 -5.41 20.62 15.81
C GLY A 165 -5.56 19.29 16.56
N LEU A 166 -5.70 18.17 15.87
CA LEU A 166 -5.94 16.84 16.48
C LEU A 166 -4.76 16.24 17.29
N GLY A 167 -4.00 17.07 18.00
CA GLY A 167 -2.90 16.72 18.89
C GLY A 167 -1.53 16.88 18.23
N PRO A 168 -0.47 16.94 19.06
CA PRO A 168 0.90 17.00 18.56
C PRO A 168 1.26 15.73 17.78
N ARG A 169 2.13 15.87 16.78
CA ARG A 169 2.74 14.74 16.07
C ARG A 169 3.62 13.95 17.05
N PRO A 170 3.41 12.63 17.22
CA PRO A 170 4.29 11.79 18.05
C PRO A 170 5.75 11.85 17.60
N PHE A 171 6.68 11.74 18.56
CA PHE A 171 8.11 11.67 18.29
C PHE A 171 8.39 10.38 17.48
N ALA A 172 9.09 10.50 16.34
CA ALA A 172 9.38 9.46 15.33
C ALA A 172 8.38 9.27 14.17
N LEU A 173 7.28 10.04 14.08
CA LEU A 173 6.45 10.05 12.85
C LEU A 173 6.83 11.21 11.92
N LYS A 174 6.86 10.98 10.62
CA LYS A 174 6.95 11.97 9.55
C LYS A 174 5.56 12.27 8.99
N SER A 175 5.27 13.55 8.76
CA SER A 175 4.02 13.96 8.09
C SER A 175 4.17 13.86 6.57
N GLU A 176 3.24 13.19 5.92
CA GLU A 176 3.06 13.12 4.48
C GLU A 176 1.68 13.70 4.16
N ALA A 177 1.63 14.77 3.35
CA ALA A 177 0.37 15.37 2.98
C ALA A 177 0.36 15.92 1.55
N SER A 178 -0.72 15.63 0.84
CA SER A 178 -0.92 16.04 -0.54
C SER A 178 -2.39 16.29 -0.85
N ARG A 179 -2.64 17.21 -1.80
CA ARG A 179 -3.97 17.54 -2.31
C ARG A 179 -3.96 17.49 -3.83
N ASP A 180 -4.99 16.88 -4.40
CA ASP A 180 -5.14 16.74 -5.85
C ASP A 180 -6.62 16.73 -6.23
N GLY A 181 -6.98 17.38 -7.34
CA GLY A 181 -8.37 17.53 -7.77
C GLY A 181 -8.58 17.20 -9.23
N GLY A 182 -9.78 16.72 -9.59
CA GLY A 182 -10.14 16.44 -10.97
C GLY A 182 -11.61 16.07 -11.16
N LEU A 183 -12.01 15.90 -12.42
CA LEU A 183 -13.37 15.50 -12.79
C LEU A 183 -13.48 13.98 -12.94
N VAL A 184 -14.60 13.42 -12.50
CA VAL A 184 -14.93 11.99 -12.64
C VAL A 184 -16.33 11.80 -13.21
N ILE A 185 -16.50 10.73 -14.00
CA ILE A 185 -17.75 10.43 -14.73
C ILE A 185 -18.69 9.59 -13.84
N MET A 186 -19.08 10.17 -12.70
CA MET A 186 -19.99 9.55 -11.74
C MET A 186 -20.71 10.66 -10.98
N ASN A 187 -21.98 10.47 -10.64
CA ASN A 187 -22.71 11.37 -9.76
C ASN A 187 -22.22 11.24 -8.31
N GLY A 188 -22.22 12.35 -7.58
CA GLY A 188 -21.64 12.43 -6.25
C GLY A 188 -22.33 11.52 -5.24
N ALA A 189 -23.67 11.39 -5.32
CA ALA A 189 -24.41 10.50 -4.44
C ALA A 189 -23.96 9.02 -4.56
N THR A 190 -23.88 8.48 -5.77
CA THR A 190 -23.45 7.09 -5.99
C THR A 190 -21.96 6.90 -5.65
N LEU A 191 -21.12 7.90 -5.91
CA LEU A 191 -19.72 7.87 -5.51
C LEU A 191 -19.58 7.79 -3.98
N VAL A 192 -20.30 8.64 -3.25
CA VAL A 192 -20.28 8.66 -1.78
C VAL A 192 -20.82 7.35 -1.20
N GLU A 193 -21.92 6.82 -1.75
CA GLU A 193 -22.44 5.51 -1.35
C GLU A 193 -21.39 4.39 -1.55
N ALA A 194 -20.64 4.41 -2.65
CA ALA A 194 -19.57 3.45 -2.89
C ALA A 194 -18.36 3.64 -1.96
N LEU A 195 -18.05 4.88 -1.54
CA LEU A 195 -16.99 5.17 -0.59
C LEU A 195 -17.35 4.74 0.85
N MET A 196 -18.63 4.78 1.21
CA MET A 196 -19.13 4.37 2.54
C MET A 196 -19.32 2.85 2.67
N ASP A 197 -19.22 2.11 1.58
CA ASP A 197 -19.30 0.65 1.53
C ASP A 197 -17.89 0.06 1.43
N ALA A 198 -17.48 -0.72 2.43
CA ALA A 198 -16.12 -1.25 2.50
C ALA A 198 -15.77 -2.17 1.31
N GLU A 199 -16.73 -2.96 0.81
CA GLU A 199 -16.51 -3.86 -0.32
C GLU A 199 -16.36 -3.05 -1.61
N LYS A 200 -17.30 -2.14 -1.89
CA LYS A 200 -17.22 -1.27 -3.07
C LYS A 200 -15.98 -0.39 -3.06
N TRP A 201 -15.56 0.10 -1.89
CA TRP A 201 -14.33 0.86 -1.75
C TRP A 201 -13.09 0.04 -2.15
N MET A 202 -13.01 -1.23 -1.74
CA MET A 202 -11.96 -2.15 -2.22
C MET A 202 -12.06 -2.44 -3.73
N GLU A 203 -13.27 -2.55 -4.27
CA GLU A 203 -13.47 -2.74 -5.71
C GLU A 203 -13.04 -1.53 -6.55
N MET A 204 -13.27 -0.32 -6.05
CA MET A 204 -12.87 0.93 -6.71
C MET A 204 -11.35 1.15 -6.67
N PHE A 205 -10.70 0.74 -5.57
CA PHE A 205 -9.30 1.03 -5.31
C PHE A 205 -8.43 -0.21 -5.09
N PRO A 206 -8.46 -1.21 -5.99
CA PRO A 206 -7.79 -2.49 -5.75
C PRO A 206 -6.27 -2.37 -5.65
N SER A 207 -5.68 -1.35 -6.29
CA SER A 207 -4.25 -1.09 -6.22
C SER A 207 -3.82 -0.35 -4.94
N ILE A 208 -4.75 0.27 -4.20
CA ILE A 208 -4.46 1.11 -3.02
C ILE A 208 -4.98 0.46 -1.74
N VAL A 209 -6.17 -0.12 -1.75
CA VAL A 209 -6.80 -0.75 -0.59
C VAL A 209 -6.66 -2.27 -0.73
N ALA A 210 -5.80 -2.88 0.09
CA ALA A 210 -5.63 -4.33 0.12
C ALA A 210 -6.76 -5.03 0.88
N LYS A 211 -7.23 -4.38 1.95
CA LYS A 211 -8.26 -4.88 2.85
C LYS A 211 -8.99 -3.71 3.49
N ALA A 212 -10.30 -3.82 3.65
CA ALA A 212 -11.12 -2.88 4.39
C ALA A 212 -12.26 -3.62 5.09
N VAL A 213 -12.60 -3.19 6.30
CA VAL A 213 -13.71 -3.74 7.08
C VAL A 213 -14.37 -2.62 7.87
N THR A 214 -15.70 -2.56 7.83
CA THR A 214 -16.50 -1.76 8.75
C THR A 214 -16.59 -2.50 10.08
N VAL A 215 -16.00 -1.93 11.12
CA VAL A 215 -15.91 -2.53 12.46
C VAL A 215 -17.18 -2.26 13.25
N GLU A 216 -17.65 -1.01 13.24
CA GLU A 216 -18.88 -0.60 13.90
C GLU A 216 -19.53 0.57 13.13
N VAL A 217 -20.86 0.57 13.01
CA VAL A 217 -21.61 1.71 12.50
C VAL A 217 -22.09 2.54 13.69
N LEU A 218 -21.50 3.72 13.90
CA LEU A 218 -21.81 4.61 15.02
C LEU A 218 -23.06 5.45 14.73
N SER A 219 -23.21 5.89 13.49
CA SER A 219 -24.40 6.59 12.99
C SER A 219 -24.67 6.12 11.56
N PRO A 220 -25.88 5.65 11.23
CA PRO A 220 -26.21 5.21 9.87
C PRO A 220 -26.48 6.38 8.90
N GLY A 221 -26.57 7.62 9.39
CA GLY A 221 -26.98 8.79 8.61
C GLY A 221 -28.49 9.08 8.68
N ILE A 222 -28.94 10.09 7.93
CA ILE A 222 -30.33 10.55 7.92
C ILE A 222 -31.13 9.82 6.83
N GLY A 223 -32.05 8.95 7.26
CA GLY A 223 -32.94 8.21 6.35
C GLY A 223 -32.20 7.20 5.50
N MET A 224 -32.27 7.33 4.17
CA MET A 224 -31.51 6.50 3.21
C MET A 224 -30.26 7.22 2.67
N SER A 225 -29.97 8.42 3.17
CA SER A 225 -28.82 9.22 2.75
C SER A 225 -27.63 8.95 3.66
N PRO A 226 -26.39 8.88 3.13
CA PRO A 226 -25.19 8.82 3.95
C PRO A 226 -24.90 10.14 4.69
N ASP A 227 -25.74 11.17 4.59
CA ASP A 227 -25.56 12.42 5.34
C ASP A 227 -25.61 12.20 6.85
N GLY A 228 -24.50 12.53 7.52
CA GLY A 228 -24.31 12.31 8.95
C GLY A 228 -23.93 10.87 9.33
N ALA A 229 -23.64 10.02 8.34
CA ALA A 229 -23.19 8.66 8.59
C ALA A 229 -21.76 8.67 9.18
N LEU A 230 -21.56 7.87 10.21
CA LEU A 230 -20.31 7.74 10.95
C LEU A 230 -20.00 6.26 11.16
N GLN A 231 -18.87 5.80 10.63
CA GLN A 231 -18.46 4.41 10.68
C GLN A 231 -17.04 4.27 11.21
N LEU A 232 -16.83 3.33 12.12
CA LEU A 232 -15.51 2.90 12.54
C LEU A 232 -15.00 1.83 11.58
N MET A 233 -13.82 2.04 11.01
CA MET A 233 -13.27 1.22 9.95
C MET A 233 -11.82 0.81 10.22
N TYR A 234 -11.47 -0.34 9.66
CA TYR A 234 -10.09 -0.80 9.54
C TYR A 234 -9.73 -0.92 8.06
N ALA A 235 -8.52 -0.50 7.68
CA ALA A 235 -8.02 -0.72 6.34
C ALA A 235 -6.51 -0.99 6.29
N GLU A 236 -6.08 -1.72 5.25
CA GLU A 236 -4.68 -1.90 4.88
C GLU A 236 -4.43 -1.20 3.54
N LEU A 237 -3.61 -0.15 3.57
CA LEU A 237 -3.21 0.59 2.37
C LEU A 237 -1.92 0.01 1.79
N GLN A 238 -1.88 -0.21 0.49
CA GLN A 238 -0.82 -0.94 -0.19
C GLN A 238 -0.17 -0.21 -1.36
N VAL A 239 1.08 -0.55 -1.61
CA VAL A 239 1.76 -0.41 -2.90
C VAL A 239 1.89 -1.82 -3.46
N LEU A 240 1.70 -2.01 -4.76
CA LEU A 240 1.69 -3.33 -5.39
C LEU A 240 3.11 -3.91 -5.56
N SER A 241 3.76 -4.19 -4.43
CA SER A 241 5.04 -4.89 -4.35
C SER A 241 5.18 -5.57 -2.99
N PRO A 242 5.68 -6.83 -2.93
CA PRO A 242 5.93 -7.51 -1.66
C PRO A 242 7.09 -6.89 -0.86
N LEU A 243 7.85 -5.94 -1.44
CA LEU A 243 8.93 -5.22 -0.76
C LEU A 243 8.44 -4.01 0.04
N VAL A 244 7.16 -3.62 -0.11
CA VAL A 244 6.56 -2.50 0.60
C VAL A 244 5.48 -3.04 1.54
N GLN A 245 5.70 -2.90 2.85
CA GLN A 245 4.70 -3.29 3.85
C GLN A 245 3.44 -2.44 3.72
N THR A 246 2.28 -3.03 4.01
CA THR A 246 1.02 -2.29 4.04
C THR A 246 0.99 -1.35 5.25
N ARG A 247 0.30 -0.22 5.09
CA ARG A 247 -0.01 0.72 6.17
C ARG A 247 -1.37 0.34 6.74
N GLU A 248 -1.36 -0.19 7.96
CA GLU A 248 -2.57 -0.52 8.69
C GLU A 248 -3.13 0.74 9.36
N VAL A 249 -4.41 1.05 9.14
CA VAL A 249 -5.07 2.23 9.69
C VAL A 249 -6.40 1.84 10.33
N TYR A 250 -6.65 2.41 11.51
CA TYR A 250 -7.91 2.27 12.25
C TYR A 250 -8.49 3.66 12.50
N PHE A 251 -9.59 3.95 11.81
CA PHE A 251 -10.08 5.31 11.64
C PHE A 251 -11.60 5.35 11.68
N VAL A 252 -12.14 6.52 11.99
CA VAL A 252 -13.55 6.82 11.79
C VAL A 252 -13.73 7.55 10.47
N ARG A 253 -14.70 7.10 9.68
CA ARG A 253 -15.15 7.73 8.42
C ARG A 253 -16.46 8.45 8.69
N TYR A 254 -16.45 9.77 8.49
CA TYR A 254 -17.60 10.64 8.61
C TYR A 254 -18.02 11.16 7.24
N CYS A 255 -19.30 10.98 6.91
CA CYS A 255 -19.89 11.54 5.71
C CYS A 255 -20.86 12.66 6.07
N LYS A 256 -20.68 13.82 5.43
CA LYS A 256 -21.57 14.97 5.59
C LYS A 256 -21.90 15.57 4.25
N GLN A 257 -23.18 15.83 4.02
CA GLN A 257 -23.62 16.68 2.92
C GLN A 257 -23.60 18.14 3.38
N ALA A 258 -22.82 18.96 2.69
CA ALA A 258 -22.83 20.40 2.82
C ALA A 258 -23.92 21.03 1.93
N VAL A 259 -24.06 22.36 1.99
CA VAL A 259 -24.96 23.11 1.13
C VAL A 259 -24.53 22.95 -0.35
N ASP A 260 -25.47 22.99 -1.30
CA ASP A 260 -25.24 22.90 -2.76
C ASP A 260 -24.79 21.52 -3.32
N LYS A 261 -25.24 20.41 -2.73
CA LYS A 261 -24.91 19.03 -3.17
C LYS A 261 -23.41 18.71 -3.13
N VAL A 262 -22.68 19.40 -2.28
CA VAL A 262 -21.28 19.08 -1.99
C VAL A 262 -21.25 18.06 -0.85
N TRP A 263 -20.52 16.98 -1.05
CA TRP A 263 -20.32 15.93 -0.06
C TRP A 263 -18.89 15.94 0.45
N ALA A 264 -18.72 15.77 1.74
CA ALA A 264 -17.42 15.53 2.36
C ALA A 264 -17.42 14.12 2.96
N VAL A 265 -16.42 13.33 2.59
CA VAL A 265 -16.10 12.05 3.24
C VAL A 265 -14.74 12.23 3.90
N VAL A 266 -14.71 12.19 5.23
CA VAL A 266 -13.52 12.50 6.03
C VAL A 266 -13.17 11.34 6.93
N ASP A 267 -11.92 10.94 6.88
CA ASP A 267 -11.30 9.88 7.64
C ASP A 267 -10.33 10.47 8.66
N VAL A 268 -10.40 10.00 9.89
CA VAL A 268 -9.47 10.38 10.96
C VAL A 268 -9.18 9.21 11.89
N SER A 269 -7.89 8.99 12.18
CA SER A 269 -7.43 7.93 13.07
C SER A 269 -7.97 8.07 14.48
N VAL A 270 -8.34 6.94 15.10
CA VAL A 270 -8.79 6.86 16.50
C VAL A 270 -7.77 6.14 17.40
N ASP A 271 -6.53 5.99 16.93
CA ASP A 271 -5.46 5.18 17.56
C ASP A 271 -5.15 5.59 19.01
N THR A 272 -5.37 6.85 19.37
CA THR A 272 -5.11 7.40 20.71
C THR A 272 -6.16 7.04 21.75
N LEU A 273 -7.30 6.47 21.34
CA LEU A 273 -8.43 6.17 22.24
C LEU A 273 -8.37 4.76 22.83
N ARG A 274 -7.47 3.88 22.35
CA ARG A 274 -7.36 2.51 22.86
C ARG A 274 -6.27 2.39 23.92
N ASP A 275 -6.57 1.65 24.97
CA ASP A 275 -5.57 1.17 25.93
C ASP A 275 -4.71 0.08 25.27
N ASN A 276 -3.38 0.29 25.22
CA ASN A 276 -2.39 -0.64 24.63
C ASN A 276 -2.68 -1.04 23.17
N PRO A 277 -2.66 -0.10 22.21
CA PRO A 277 -2.87 -0.42 20.81
C PRO A 277 -1.75 -1.35 20.30
N PRO A 278 -2.05 -2.28 19.37
CA PRO A 278 -1.03 -3.10 18.72
C PRO A 278 0.05 -2.20 18.08
N PRO A 279 1.34 -2.59 18.12
CA PRO A 279 2.43 -1.75 17.63
C PRO A 279 2.27 -1.25 16.20
N SER A 280 1.62 -2.00 15.31
CA SER A 280 1.35 -1.60 13.93
C SER A 280 0.41 -0.41 13.79
N LEU A 281 -0.54 -0.20 14.72
CA LEU A 281 -1.39 1.01 14.72
C LEU A 281 -0.62 2.28 15.09
N LEU A 282 0.45 2.15 15.87
CA LEU A 282 1.28 3.28 16.26
C LEU A 282 2.21 3.75 15.13
N ARG A 283 2.32 2.97 14.03
CA ARG A 283 3.22 3.27 12.91
C ARG A 283 2.60 4.16 11.84
N CYS A 284 1.27 4.23 11.77
CA CYS A 284 0.58 4.97 10.73
C CYS A 284 -0.69 5.59 11.29
N ARG A 285 -0.70 6.92 11.41
CA ARG A 285 -1.83 7.69 11.91
C ARG A 285 -2.39 8.59 10.82
N ARG A 286 -3.68 8.44 10.51
CA ARG A 286 -4.38 9.27 9.54
C ARG A 286 -4.85 10.57 10.20
N ARG A 287 -4.31 11.71 9.77
CA ARG A 287 -4.85 13.05 10.04
C ARG A 287 -6.10 13.27 9.15
N PRO A 288 -6.88 14.35 9.33
CA PRO A 288 -8.08 14.58 8.53
C PRO A 288 -7.80 14.46 7.04
N SER A 289 -8.29 13.37 6.46
CA SER A 289 -8.04 12.95 5.07
C SER A 289 -9.34 12.53 4.43
N GLY A 290 -9.41 12.42 3.12
CA GLY A 290 -10.60 11.97 2.42
C GLY A 290 -10.86 12.78 1.17
N CYS A 291 -12.12 12.99 0.82
CA CYS A 291 -12.48 13.69 -0.41
C CYS A 291 -13.70 14.60 -0.27
N LEU A 292 -13.65 15.70 -1.03
CA LEU A 292 -14.77 16.58 -1.30
C LEU A 292 -15.31 16.26 -2.69
N VAL A 293 -16.61 15.99 -2.80
CA VAL A 293 -17.29 15.62 -4.03
C VAL A 293 -18.37 16.64 -4.32
N GLN A 294 -18.26 17.35 -5.44
CA GLN A 294 -19.22 18.35 -5.89
C GLN A 294 -19.88 17.90 -7.19
N ASP A 295 -21.20 17.76 -7.16
CA ASP A 295 -21.99 17.47 -8.35
C ASP A 295 -21.89 18.61 -9.37
N MET A 296 -21.57 18.28 -10.61
CA MET A 296 -21.52 19.24 -11.72
C MET A 296 -22.78 19.13 -12.60
N PRO A 297 -23.25 20.23 -13.22
CA PRO A 297 -24.47 20.22 -14.04
C PRO A 297 -24.42 19.29 -15.28
N ASN A 298 -23.23 18.88 -15.70
CA ASN A 298 -22.99 18.01 -16.86
C ASN A 298 -23.07 16.50 -16.53
N GLY A 299 -23.41 16.13 -15.30
CA GLY A 299 -23.47 14.74 -14.85
C GLY A 299 -22.13 14.16 -14.37
N TYR A 300 -21.08 14.98 -14.32
CA TYR A 300 -19.79 14.63 -13.72
C TYR A 300 -19.77 15.08 -12.26
N SER A 301 -18.76 14.64 -11.50
CA SER A 301 -18.43 15.21 -10.19
C SER A 301 -17.03 15.79 -10.19
N GLN A 302 -16.85 16.96 -9.59
CA GLN A 302 -15.54 17.48 -9.24
C GLN A 302 -15.13 16.88 -7.89
N VAL A 303 -14.00 16.18 -7.88
CA VAL A 303 -13.47 15.51 -6.68
C VAL A 303 -12.15 16.15 -6.32
N THR A 304 -12.03 16.62 -5.08
CA THR A 304 -10.77 17.07 -4.48
C THR A 304 -10.41 16.08 -3.39
N TRP A 305 -9.30 15.37 -3.57
CA TRP A 305 -8.79 14.42 -2.59
C TRP A 305 -7.70 15.08 -1.75
N LEU A 306 -7.79 14.88 -0.44
CA LEU A 306 -6.80 15.31 0.53
C LEU A 306 -6.29 14.08 1.27
N GLU A 307 -5.00 13.83 1.19
CA GLU A 307 -4.35 12.78 1.96
C GLU A 307 -3.39 13.42 2.96
N HIS A 308 -3.57 13.16 4.25
CA HIS A 308 -2.70 13.62 5.32
C HIS A 308 -2.46 12.50 6.34
N VAL A 309 -1.24 11.97 6.37
CA VAL A 309 -0.87 10.82 7.20
C VAL A 309 0.45 11.10 7.92
N GLU A 310 0.55 10.62 9.15
CA GLU A 310 1.79 10.58 9.92
C GLU A 310 2.29 9.13 9.97
N VAL A 311 3.50 8.89 9.48
CA VAL A 311 4.08 7.54 9.37
C VAL A 311 5.44 7.43 10.02
N GLU A 312 5.74 6.28 10.61
CA GLU A 312 7.00 6.04 11.32
C GLU A 312 8.21 6.19 10.38
N GLU A 313 9.15 7.06 10.76
CA GLU A 313 10.33 7.37 9.94
C GLU A 313 11.29 6.17 9.86
N GLN A 314 11.29 5.28 10.87
CA GLN A 314 12.06 4.03 10.87
C GLN A 314 11.42 2.90 10.08
N GLN A 315 10.25 3.09 9.46
CA GLN A 315 9.71 2.08 8.56
C GLN A 315 10.73 1.88 7.44
N SER A 316 11.34 0.69 7.39
CA SER A 316 12.40 0.34 6.44
C SER A 316 11.81 0.18 5.04
N VAL A 317 11.32 1.28 4.46
CA VAL A 317 10.93 1.33 3.05
C VAL A 317 12.13 0.86 2.26
N HIS A 318 11.92 -0.22 1.52
CA HIS A 318 12.96 -0.82 0.71
C HIS A 318 13.61 0.28 -0.16
N PRO A 319 14.96 0.35 -0.28
CA PRO A 319 15.64 1.46 -0.94
C PRO A 319 15.08 1.82 -2.32
N LEU A 320 14.65 0.80 -3.09
CA LEU A 320 13.99 0.97 -4.39
C LEU A 320 12.73 1.85 -4.35
N PHE A 321 11.94 1.79 -3.27
CA PHE A 321 10.65 2.51 -3.16
C PHE A 321 10.74 3.78 -2.33
N ARG A 322 11.92 4.10 -1.77
CA ARG A 322 12.12 5.26 -0.89
C ARG A 322 11.79 6.57 -1.61
N SER A 323 12.20 6.72 -2.86
CA SER A 323 11.89 7.90 -3.69
C SER A 323 10.38 8.05 -3.90
N LEU A 324 9.71 6.98 -4.34
CA LEU A 324 8.27 6.92 -4.57
C LEU A 324 7.46 7.27 -3.29
N ALA A 325 7.88 6.75 -2.14
CA ALA A 325 7.22 7.05 -0.86
C ALA A 325 7.44 8.52 -0.44
N ASN A 326 8.67 9.01 -0.50
CA ASN A 326 9.02 10.36 -0.05
C ASN A 326 8.42 11.48 -0.92
N THR A 327 8.17 11.20 -2.20
CA THR A 327 7.55 12.16 -3.13
C THR A 327 6.02 12.18 -3.04
N GLY A 328 5.41 11.34 -2.19
CA GLY A 328 3.95 11.21 -2.08
C GLY A 328 3.30 10.47 -3.25
N LEU A 329 4.07 9.95 -4.21
CA LEU A 329 3.54 9.20 -5.35
C LEU A 329 2.98 7.83 -4.94
N ALA A 330 3.52 7.23 -3.88
CA ALA A 330 3.09 5.92 -3.41
C ALA A 330 1.74 5.95 -2.66
N PHE A 331 1.51 6.95 -1.81
CA PHE A 331 0.35 6.99 -0.91
C PHE A 331 -0.48 8.28 -1.00
N GLY A 332 -0.10 9.24 -1.85
CA GLY A 332 -0.72 10.56 -1.90
C GLY A 332 -2.03 10.66 -2.69
N ALA A 333 -2.64 11.85 -2.63
CA ALA A 333 -3.95 12.18 -3.19
C ALA A 333 -4.04 11.95 -4.71
N ARG A 334 -2.97 12.23 -5.46
CA ARG A 334 -2.92 12.03 -6.91
C ARG A 334 -3.21 10.58 -7.30
N ARG A 335 -2.75 9.62 -6.50
CA ARG A 335 -2.94 8.19 -6.74
C ARG A 335 -4.39 7.77 -6.55
N TRP A 336 -5.04 8.28 -5.49
CA TRP A 336 -6.47 8.08 -5.25
C TRP A 336 -7.31 8.66 -6.39
N ARG A 337 -7.10 9.93 -6.74
CA ARG A 337 -7.86 10.60 -7.81
C ARG A 337 -7.65 9.94 -9.17
N ALA A 338 -6.42 9.56 -9.52
CA ALA A 338 -6.13 8.86 -10.78
C ALA A 338 -6.80 7.48 -10.86
N THR A 339 -6.76 6.71 -9.77
CA THR A 339 -7.40 5.40 -9.70
C THR A 339 -8.93 5.53 -9.78
N LEU A 340 -9.51 6.53 -9.10
CA LEU A 340 -10.95 6.79 -9.16
C LEU A 340 -11.40 7.15 -10.57
N GLN A 341 -10.70 8.08 -11.23
CA GLN A 341 -11.01 8.47 -12.60
C GLN A 341 -11.02 7.25 -13.54
N ARG A 342 -9.97 6.42 -13.46
CA ARG A 342 -9.86 5.19 -14.25
C ARG A 342 -10.98 4.20 -13.95
N HIS A 343 -11.36 4.04 -12.69
CA HIS A 343 -12.48 3.17 -12.30
C HIS A 343 -13.80 3.67 -12.91
N CYS A 344 -14.09 4.97 -12.84
CA CYS A 344 -15.28 5.55 -13.46
C CYS A 344 -15.30 5.35 -14.99
N GLU A 345 -14.17 5.54 -15.67
CA GLU A 345 -14.05 5.28 -17.11
C GLU A 345 -14.34 3.82 -17.47
N SER A 346 -13.79 2.88 -16.69
CA SER A 346 -14.02 1.45 -16.87
C SER A 346 -15.49 1.06 -16.62
N LEU A 347 -16.14 1.65 -15.60
CA LEU A 347 -17.58 1.45 -15.35
C LEU A 347 -18.45 1.94 -16.51
N VAL A 348 -18.11 3.07 -17.14
CA VAL A 348 -18.82 3.54 -18.35
C VAL A 348 -18.68 2.50 -19.47
N SER A 349 -17.49 1.92 -19.66
CA SER A 349 -17.28 0.86 -20.64
C SER A 349 -18.10 -0.40 -20.32
N LEU A 350 -18.20 -0.77 -19.04
CA LEU A 350 -18.97 -1.92 -18.56
C LEU A 350 -20.49 -1.73 -18.72
N LEU A 351 -20.99 -0.52 -18.49
CA LEU A 351 -22.43 -0.20 -18.53
C LEU A 351 -22.92 0.23 -19.92
N ALA A 352 -22.03 0.35 -20.91
CA ALA A 352 -22.39 0.74 -22.26
C ALA A 352 -23.45 -0.20 -22.88
N SER A 353 -24.62 0.37 -23.22
CA SER A 353 -25.76 -0.35 -23.80
C SER A 353 -25.83 -0.26 -25.33
N ASN A 354 -25.30 0.81 -25.92
CA ASN A 354 -25.34 1.07 -27.36
C ASN A 354 -23.99 0.77 -28.01
N ILE A 355 -23.62 -0.51 -28.10
CA ILE A 355 -22.36 -0.93 -28.73
C ILE A 355 -22.60 -1.15 -30.23
N SER A 356 -21.75 -0.55 -31.08
CA SER A 356 -21.82 -0.74 -32.53
C SER A 356 -21.59 -2.21 -32.90
N PRO A 357 -22.32 -2.79 -33.88
CA PRO A 357 -22.03 -4.11 -34.42
C PRO A 357 -20.59 -4.28 -34.92
N ARG A 358 -19.91 -3.18 -35.30
CA ARG A 358 -18.50 -3.19 -35.71
C ARG A 358 -17.54 -3.40 -34.54
N ASP A 359 -17.92 -2.97 -33.34
CA ASP A 359 -17.08 -3.07 -32.14
C ASP A 359 -17.27 -4.42 -31.42
N LEU A 360 -18.33 -5.16 -31.74
CA LEU A 360 -18.64 -6.47 -31.18
C LEU A 360 -17.69 -7.57 -31.68
N GLY A 361 -17.18 -7.49 -32.92
CA GLY A 361 -16.11 -8.37 -33.42
C GLY A 361 -16.35 -9.86 -33.13
N VAL A 362 -15.49 -10.46 -32.28
CA VAL A 362 -15.56 -11.88 -31.85
C VAL A 362 -16.67 -12.12 -30.81
N ILE A 363 -17.08 -11.09 -30.06
CA ILE A 363 -18.14 -11.16 -29.05
C ILE A 363 -19.47 -10.82 -29.69
N GLN A 364 -20.35 -11.81 -29.82
CA GLN A 364 -21.62 -11.62 -30.54
C GLN A 364 -22.71 -10.93 -29.70
N THR A 365 -22.53 -10.81 -28.38
CA THR A 365 -23.54 -10.28 -27.45
C THR A 365 -22.99 -9.20 -26.51
N PRO A 366 -23.78 -8.17 -26.18
CA PRO A 366 -23.40 -7.19 -25.16
C PRO A 366 -23.28 -7.82 -23.77
N GLU A 367 -24.01 -8.90 -23.49
CA GLU A 367 -23.88 -9.72 -22.27
C GLU A 367 -22.50 -10.37 -22.18
N GLY A 368 -22.01 -10.99 -23.27
CA GLY A 368 -20.69 -11.60 -23.33
C GLY A 368 -19.56 -10.58 -23.14
N ARG A 369 -19.73 -9.36 -23.68
CA ARG A 369 -18.78 -8.26 -23.48
C ARG A 369 -18.71 -7.87 -22.01
N ARG A 370 -19.85 -7.74 -21.34
CA ARG A 370 -19.93 -7.43 -19.90
C ARG A 370 -19.34 -8.54 -19.04
N ALA A 371 -19.62 -9.81 -19.36
CA ALA A 371 -19.06 -10.95 -18.66
C ALA A 371 -17.53 -11.00 -18.80
N MET A 372 -17.00 -10.69 -19.99
CA MET A 372 -15.56 -10.61 -20.23
C MET A 372 -14.89 -9.50 -19.42
N LEU A 373 -15.46 -8.29 -19.40
CA LEU A 373 -14.95 -7.18 -18.59
C LEU A 373 -14.97 -7.54 -17.10
N ARG A 374 -16.05 -8.14 -16.60
CA ARG A 374 -16.13 -8.61 -15.20
C ARG A 374 -15.06 -9.65 -14.88
N LEU A 375 -14.78 -10.58 -15.79
CA LEU A 375 -13.71 -11.57 -15.60
C LEU A 375 -12.33 -10.89 -15.56
N ALA A 376 -12.06 -9.93 -16.44
CA ALA A 376 -10.82 -9.16 -16.45
C ALA A 376 -10.64 -8.37 -15.13
N HIS A 377 -11.66 -7.61 -14.72
CA HIS A 377 -11.61 -6.87 -13.45
C HIS A 377 -11.44 -7.78 -12.24
N LYS A 378 -12.10 -8.95 -12.24
CA LYS A 378 -11.94 -9.95 -11.18
C LYS A 378 -10.50 -10.51 -11.15
N MET A 379 -9.92 -10.79 -12.32
CA MET A 379 -8.53 -11.23 -12.48
C MET A 379 -7.55 -10.16 -11.93
N THR A 380 -7.76 -8.89 -12.29
CA THR A 380 -6.93 -7.76 -11.85
C THR A 380 -7.05 -7.51 -10.34
N ARG A 381 -8.26 -7.55 -9.78
CA ARG A 381 -8.47 -7.46 -8.33
C ARG A 381 -7.75 -8.59 -7.59
N ARG A 382 -7.84 -9.83 -8.11
CA ARG A 382 -7.14 -10.98 -7.53
C ARG A 382 -5.63 -10.78 -7.58
N PHE A 383 -5.09 -10.32 -8.71
CA PHE A 383 -3.67 -9.97 -8.85
C PHE A 383 -3.22 -8.97 -7.79
N CYS A 384 -3.92 -7.83 -7.67
CA CYS A 384 -3.61 -6.80 -6.69
C CYS A 384 -3.65 -7.32 -5.25
N SER A 385 -4.62 -8.20 -4.93
CA SER A 385 -4.70 -8.82 -3.60
C SER A 385 -3.55 -9.80 -3.32
N THR A 386 -3.03 -10.48 -4.35
CA THR A 386 -1.98 -11.50 -4.18
C THR A 386 -0.60 -10.87 -4.10
N ILE A 387 -0.29 -9.85 -4.90
CA ILE A 387 1.02 -9.19 -4.90
C ILE A 387 1.29 -8.35 -3.64
N SER A 388 0.22 -8.04 -2.90
CA SER A 388 0.25 -7.29 -1.65
C SER A 388 1.15 -7.92 -0.59
N ALA A 389 1.78 -7.10 0.25
CA ALA A 389 2.39 -7.52 1.51
C ALA A 389 1.38 -7.50 2.69
N SER A 390 0.08 -7.58 2.41
CA SER A 390 -1.00 -7.61 3.41
C SER A 390 -0.81 -8.69 4.47
N THR A 391 -1.40 -8.50 5.65
CA THR A 391 -1.43 -9.51 6.73
C THR A 391 -1.96 -10.88 6.27
N SER A 392 -2.74 -10.91 5.18
CA SER A 392 -3.28 -12.14 4.59
C SER A 392 -2.25 -12.94 3.79
N ASN A 393 -1.07 -12.38 3.54
CA ASN A 393 -0.09 -12.86 2.58
C ASN A 393 1.26 -13.12 3.26
N THR A 394 1.58 -14.39 3.50
CA THR A 394 2.86 -14.78 4.12
C THR A 394 3.93 -15.05 3.06
N TRP A 395 4.66 -14.01 2.68
CA TRP A 395 5.77 -14.12 1.72
C TRP A 395 7.02 -14.72 2.35
N LEU A 396 7.56 -15.78 1.74
CA LEU A 396 8.87 -16.32 2.05
C LEU A 396 9.95 -15.64 1.21
N ASN A 397 11.04 -15.24 1.84
CA ASN A 397 12.21 -14.72 1.14
C ASN A 397 13.08 -15.87 0.63
N LEU A 398 13.40 -15.87 -0.67
CA LEU A 398 14.44 -16.74 -1.21
C LEU A 398 15.61 -15.86 -1.59
N SER A 399 16.48 -15.60 -0.61
CA SER A 399 17.74 -14.91 -0.87
C SER A 399 18.71 -15.88 -1.56
N SER A 400 18.59 -16.03 -2.89
CA SER A 400 19.59 -16.69 -3.72
C SER A 400 20.21 -15.70 -4.70
N GLY A 401 21.03 -14.76 -4.21
CA GLY A 401 21.75 -13.78 -5.02
C GLY A 401 21.28 -12.33 -4.85
N ASN A 402 21.51 -11.50 -5.87
CA ASN A 402 21.21 -10.05 -5.90
C ASN A 402 19.74 -9.74 -6.28
N ASP A 403 18.96 -10.77 -6.62
CA ASP A 403 17.55 -10.64 -6.99
C ASP A 403 16.67 -11.04 -5.79
N ASP A 404 16.00 -10.07 -5.17
CA ASP A 404 15.06 -10.28 -4.07
C ASP A 404 13.76 -10.93 -4.59
N VAL A 405 13.77 -12.26 -4.72
CA VAL A 405 12.60 -13.05 -5.11
C VAL A 405 11.82 -13.50 -3.88
N ARG A 406 10.52 -13.17 -3.86
CA ARG A 406 9.57 -13.56 -2.82
C ARG A 406 8.65 -14.64 -3.35
N ILE A 407 8.38 -15.67 -2.56
CA ILE A 407 7.50 -16.79 -2.93
C ILE A 407 6.42 -17.01 -1.87
N MET A 408 5.22 -17.35 -2.32
CA MET A 408 4.04 -17.64 -1.52
C MET A 408 3.31 -18.86 -2.09
N MET A 409 2.69 -19.66 -1.23
CA MET A 409 1.66 -20.63 -1.64
C MET A 409 0.30 -20.18 -1.14
N ARG A 410 -0.73 -20.34 -1.96
CA ARG A 410 -2.11 -19.95 -1.63
C ARG A 410 -3.12 -20.91 -2.23
N GLU A 411 -4.21 -21.17 -1.55
CA GLU A 411 -5.32 -21.96 -2.10
C GLU A 411 -6.04 -21.20 -3.23
N ASN A 412 -6.42 -21.93 -4.29
CA ASN A 412 -7.25 -21.43 -5.38
C ASN A 412 -8.72 -21.87 -5.19
N PRO A 413 -9.71 -21.00 -5.48
CA PRO A 413 -11.10 -21.44 -5.56
C PRO A 413 -11.27 -22.47 -6.68
N GLY A 414 -11.73 -23.69 -6.36
CA GLY A 414 -11.95 -24.78 -7.33
C GLY A 414 -11.05 -26.01 -7.20
N ASP A 415 -10.42 -26.23 -6.03
CA ASP A 415 -9.54 -27.36 -5.67
C ASP A 415 -8.15 -27.36 -6.32
N GLY A 416 -7.30 -26.38 -5.95
CA GLY A 416 -5.89 -26.38 -6.32
C GLY A 416 -5.03 -25.44 -5.47
N LEU A 417 -3.71 -25.59 -5.58
CA LEU A 417 -2.73 -24.74 -4.91
C LEU A 417 -2.05 -23.82 -5.93
N LEU A 418 -1.99 -22.52 -5.65
CA LEU A 418 -1.24 -21.54 -6.43
C LEU A 418 0.12 -21.31 -5.79
N LEU A 419 1.16 -21.46 -6.60
CA LEU A 419 2.50 -20.99 -6.29
C LEU A 419 2.68 -19.60 -6.91
N CYS A 420 2.95 -18.60 -6.08
CA CYS A 420 3.10 -17.22 -6.48
C CYS A 420 4.55 -16.80 -6.25
N ALA A 421 5.19 -16.21 -7.26
CA ALA A 421 6.49 -15.57 -7.14
C ALA A 421 6.37 -14.09 -7.51
N ALA A 422 7.12 -13.24 -6.83
CA ALA A 422 7.19 -11.81 -7.13
C ALA A 422 8.59 -11.25 -6.88
N THR A 423 9.00 -10.28 -7.71
CA THR A 423 10.26 -9.56 -7.55
C THR A 423 10.12 -8.13 -8.06
N SER A 424 10.94 -7.20 -7.55
CA SER A 424 10.95 -5.81 -7.99
C SER A 424 12.35 -5.38 -8.40
N THR A 425 12.44 -4.60 -9.47
CA THR A 425 13.71 -4.10 -9.98
C THR A 425 13.55 -2.70 -10.56
N TRP A 426 14.63 -1.93 -10.52
CA TRP A 426 14.66 -0.61 -11.15
C TRP A 426 15.12 -0.71 -12.60
N LEU A 427 14.55 0.11 -13.47
CA LEU A 427 14.85 0.19 -14.89
C LEU A 427 15.18 1.65 -15.28
N PRO A 428 16.25 1.88 -16.08
CA PRO A 428 16.63 3.20 -16.59
C PRO A 428 15.76 3.64 -17.78
N PHE A 429 14.46 3.35 -17.73
CA PHE A 429 13.52 3.64 -18.81
C PHE A 429 12.26 4.25 -18.22
N SER A 430 11.63 5.16 -18.97
CA SER A 430 10.38 5.78 -18.53
C SER A 430 9.27 4.74 -18.38
N ARG A 431 8.37 4.99 -17.43
CA ARG A 431 7.20 4.12 -17.17
C ARG A 431 6.40 3.85 -18.45
N ILE A 432 6.18 4.88 -19.27
CA ILE A 432 5.41 4.76 -20.52
C ILE A 432 6.13 3.84 -21.51
N HIS A 433 7.45 3.97 -21.66
CA HIS A 433 8.21 3.11 -22.56
C HIS A 433 8.16 1.63 -22.12
N VAL A 434 8.34 1.36 -20.83
CA VAL A 434 8.24 -0.01 -20.29
C VAL A 434 6.81 -0.56 -20.44
N PHE A 435 5.80 0.27 -20.19
CA PHE A 435 4.40 -0.11 -20.34
C PHE A 435 4.06 -0.48 -21.78
N GLU A 436 4.46 0.36 -22.74
CA GLU A 436 4.31 0.06 -24.16
C GLU A 436 5.06 -1.22 -24.52
N PHE A 437 6.33 -1.37 -24.16
CA PHE A 437 7.06 -2.61 -24.44
C PHE A 437 6.34 -3.88 -23.93
N LEU A 438 5.83 -3.88 -22.69
CA LEU A 438 5.22 -5.07 -22.10
C LEU A 438 3.82 -5.40 -22.64
N ARG A 439 3.05 -4.40 -23.08
CA ARG A 439 1.69 -4.62 -23.61
C ARG A 439 1.66 -5.07 -25.07
N HIS A 440 2.70 -4.77 -25.85
CA HIS A 440 2.73 -5.02 -27.29
C HIS A 440 2.75 -6.54 -27.59
N GLU A 441 2.05 -6.93 -28.65
CA GLU A 441 1.84 -8.36 -28.98
C GLU A 441 3.10 -9.02 -29.56
N ARG A 442 3.93 -8.23 -30.23
CA ARG A 442 5.17 -8.69 -30.89
C ARG A 442 6.33 -8.85 -29.91
N SER A 443 6.42 -7.96 -28.92
CA SER A 443 7.45 -8.00 -27.88
C SER A 443 7.21 -9.10 -26.85
N ARG A 444 5.99 -9.65 -26.75
CA ARG A 444 5.67 -10.70 -25.79
C ARG A 444 6.56 -11.94 -25.93
N GLY A 445 6.93 -12.32 -27.15
CA GLY A 445 7.86 -13.43 -27.39
C GLY A 445 9.29 -13.19 -26.88
N GLU A 446 9.66 -11.94 -26.59
CA GLU A 446 10.99 -11.58 -26.10
C GLU A 446 11.14 -11.86 -24.61
N TRP A 447 10.05 -11.73 -23.83
CA TRP A 447 10.08 -11.87 -22.37
C TRP A 447 9.27 -13.04 -21.82
N ASP A 448 8.17 -13.44 -22.46
CA ASP A 448 7.28 -14.48 -21.96
C ASP A 448 7.92 -15.86 -22.20
N VAL A 449 8.53 -16.43 -21.16
CA VAL A 449 9.19 -17.75 -21.21
C VAL A 449 8.20 -18.87 -21.54
N LEU A 450 6.90 -18.66 -21.32
CA LEU A 450 5.85 -19.65 -21.56
C LEU A 450 5.22 -19.50 -22.96
N ALA A 451 5.44 -18.39 -23.65
CA ALA A 451 4.94 -18.14 -24.99
C ALA A 451 6.00 -18.50 -26.05
N ASN A 452 5.71 -19.52 -26.87
CA ASN A 452 6.55 -19.86 -28.02
C ASN A 452 6.28 -18.95 -29.23
N GLY A 453 6.62 -17.66 -29.12
CA GLY A 453 6.65 -16.73 -30.25
C GLY A 453 5.68 -15.54 -30.14
N ALA A 454 5.52 -14.84 -31.26
CA ALA A 454 4.69 -13.63 -31.34
C ALA A 454 3.21 -13.96 -31.07
N MET A 455 2.49 -13.02 -30.46
CA MET A 455 1.06 -13.14 -30.21
C MET A 455 0.26 -12.37 -31.26
N GLU A 456 -0.96 -12.83 -31.52
CA GLU A 456 -1.95 -12.16 -32.34
C GLU A 456 -3.10 -11.69 -31.46
N LYS A 457 -3.45 -10.40 -31.56
CA LYS A 457 -4.61 -9.82 -30.87
C LYS A 457 -5.88 -10.16 -31.63
N MET A 458 -6.70 -11.01 -31.03
CA MET A 458 -7.98 -11.45 -31.62
C MET A 458 -9.08 -10.40 -31.43
N TYR A 459 -9.06 -9.71 -30.29
CA TYR A 459 -10.11 -8.80 -29.88
C TYR A 459 -9.60 -7.83 -28.81
N HIS A 460 -10.19 -6.64 -28.72
CA HIS A 460 -9.93 -5.69 -27.64
C HIS A 460 -11.16 -4.84 -27.30
N ILE A 461 -11.26 -4.43 -26.04
CA ILE A 461 -12.28 -3.53 -25.50
C ILE A 461 -11.55 -2.36 -24.84
N ALA A 462 -11.77 -1.14 -25.32
CA ALA A 462 -11.26 0.05 -24.66
C ALA A 462 -12.00 0.31 -23.33
N GLU A 463 -11.25 0.70 -22.30
CA GLU A 463 -11.74 0.95 -20.94
C GLU A 463 -11.59 2.39 -20.46
N GLY A 464 -11.02 3.26 -21.30
CA GLY A 464 -10.83 4.66 -20.95
C GLY A 464 -10.33 5.50 -22.10
N GLN A 465 -9.98 6.75 -21.80
CA GLN A 465 -9.50 7.70 -22.81
C GLN A 465 -8.11 7.34 -23.33
N HIS A 466 -7.27 6.79 -22.46
CA HIS A 466 -5.93 6.38 -22.85
C HIS A 466 -6.00 5.10 -23.69
N PRO A 467 -5.40 5.03 -24.89
CA PRO A 467 -5.43 3.81 -25.74
C PRO A 467 -4.76 2.61 -25.06
N GLY A 468 -3.91 2.92 -24.07
CA GLY A 468 -3.33 1.98 -23.11
C GLY A 468 -4.35 1.19 -22.28
N ASN A 469 -5.53 1.74 -22.03
CA ASN A 469 -6.50 1.17 -21.11
C ASN A 469 -7.45 0.25 -21.88
N ASN A 470 -7.18 -1.05 -21.88
CA ASN A 470 -8.01 -2.02 -22.59
C ASN A 470 -7.90 -3.44 -22.01
N VAL A 471 -8.96 -4.21 -22.27
CA VAL A 471 -8.98 -5.67 -22.16
C VAL A 471 -8.80 -6.27 -23.54
N SER A 472 -7.91 -7.25 -23.68
CA SER A 472 -7.61 -7.90 -24.96
C SER A 472 -7.54 -9.42 -24.84
N LEU A 473 -7.88 -10.10 -25.93
CA LEU A 473 -7.68 -11.54 -26.11
C LEU A 473 -6.52 -11.78 -27.06
N LEU A 474 -5.53 -12.52 -26.59
CA LEU A 474 -4.31 -12.81 -27.31
C LEU A 474 -4.19 -14.31 -27.58
N ARG A 475 -3.76 -14.68 -28.79
CA ARG A 475 -3.49 -16.06 -29.20
C ARG A 475 -2.06 -16.20 -29.73
N PRO A 476 -1.36 -17.32 -29.48
CA PRO A 476 -0.06 -17.59 -30.11
C PRO A 476 -0.16 -17.64 -31.64
N SER A 477 0.72 -16.91 -32.34
CA SER A 477 0.74 -16.88 -33.82
C SER A 477 1.12 -18.24 -34.41
N GLY A 478 0.43 -18.66 -35.48
CA GLY A 478 0.74 -19.91 -36.20
C GLY A 478 0.13 -21.19 -35.62
N SER A 479 -0.80 -21.07 -34.67
CA SER A 479 -1.45 -22.20 -34.01
C SER A 479 -2.84 -22.50 -34.63
N ASN A 480 -3.09 -23.76 -35.02
CA ASN A 480 -4.37 -24.17 -35.61
C ASN A 480 -5.52 -24.06 -34.59
N PRO A 481 -6.69 -23.48 -34.94
CA PRO A 481 -7.79 -23.26 -34.00
C PRO A 481 -8.41 -24.54 -33.39
N ASN A 482 -8.11 -25.73 -33.95
CA ASN A 482 -8.68 -27.02 -33.54
C ASN A 482 -7.80 -27.86 -32.61
N GLN A 483 -6.56 -27.44 -32.33
CA GLN A 483 -5.72 -28.06 -31.29
C GLN A 483 -5.79 -27.16 -30.07
N GLY A 484 -6.14 -27.70 -28.90
CA GLY A 484 -6.47 -26.94 -27.68
C GLY A 484 -5.47 -25.84 -27.32
N ASN A 485 -5.67 -24.66 -27.89
CA ASN A 485 -4.78 -23.53 -27.76
C ASN A 485 -5.18 -22.68 -26.56
N VAL A 486 -4.18 -22.37 -25.75
CA VAL A 486 -4.31 -21.44 -24.63
C VAL A 486 -4.55 -20.04 -25.21
N ILE A 487 -5.64 -19.40 -24.80
CA ILE A 487 -5.94 -17.99 -25.09
C ILE A 487 -5.54 -17.20 -23.86
N PHE A 488 -4.92 -16.04 -24.03
CA PHE A 488 -4.60 -15.15 -22.92
C PHE A 488 -5.62 -14.02 -22.86
N LEU A 489 -6.28 -13.88 -21.71
CA LEU A 489 -6.99 -12.67 -21.36
C LEU A 489 -5.98 -11.70 -20.74
N GLN A 490 -5.91 -10.47 -21.25
CA GLN A 490 -5.00 -9.45 -20.77
C GLN A 490 -5.75 -8.14 -20.51
N GLU A 491 -5.68 -7.63 -19.30
CA GLU A 491 -6.07 -6.27 -18.94
C GLU A 491 -4.81 -5.42 -18.84
N SER A 492 -4.84 -4.24 -19.47
CA SER A 492 -3.77 -3.27 -19.40
C SER A 492 -4.35 -1.93 -19.03
N CYS A 493 -3.71 -1.25 -18.08
CA CYS A 493 -4.08 0.11 -17.72
C CYS A 493 -2.87 0.96 -17.32
N THR A 494 -3.00 2.26 -17.53
CA THR A 494 -2.02 3.27 -17.18
C THR A 494 -2.76 4.56 -16.78
N ASP A 495 -2.24 5.21 -15.76
CA ASP A 495 -2.70 6.50 -15.28
C ASP A 495 -1.51 7.28 -14.68
N ALA A 496 -1.79 8.46 -14.14
CA ALA A 496 -0.75 9.34 -13.58
C ALA A 496 0.03 8.69 -12.42
N SER A 497 -0.52 7.68 -11.74
CA SER A 497 0.09 7.01 -10.59
C SER A 497 0.96 5.81 -10.96
N GLY A 498 0.74 5.20 -12.13
CA GLY A 498 1.45 3.99 -12.53
C GLY A 498 0.77 3.26 -13.68
N SER A 499 1.37 2.15 -14.07
CA SER A 499 0.81 1.25 -15.08
C SER A 499 0.74 -0.18 -14.55
N LEU A 500 -0.23 -0.93 -15.03
CA LEU A 500 -0.50 -2.30 -14.64
C LEU A 500 -0.88 -3.12 -15.88
N ILE A 501 -0.29 -4.30 -16.01
CA ILE A 501 -0.63 -5.27 -17.05
C ILE A 501 -0.86 -6.59 -16.35
N VAL A 502 -2.08 -7.12 -16.41
CA VAL A 502 -2.45 -8.41 -15.81
C VAL A 502 -2.95 -9.33 -16.91
N TYR A 503 -2.44 -10.55 -16.94
CA TYR A 503 -2.86 -11.55 -17.90
C TYR A 503 -3.00 -12.92 -17.25
N ALA A 504 -3.87 -13.76 -17.83
CA ALA A 504 -4.00 -15.13 -17.42
C ALA A 504 -4.37 -16.04 -18.61
N PRO A 505 -3.89 -17.30 -18.62
CA PRO A 505 -4.35 -18.28 -19.58
C PRO A 505 -5.81 -18.67 -19.29
N VAL A 506 -6.63 -18.73 -20.34
CA VAL A 506 -8.04 -19.11 -20.31
C VAL A 506 -8.26 -20.22 -21.34
N ASP A 507 -8.92 -21.29 -20.91
CA ASP A 507 -9.31 -22.40 -21.77
C ASP A 507 -10.49 -22.01 -22.67
N PHE A 508 -10.59 -22.67 -23.82
CA PHE A 508 -11.64 -22.35 -24.79
C PHE A 508 -13.05 -22.57 -24.26
N SER A 509 -13.28 -23.59 -23.42
CA SER A 509 -14.58 -23.87 -22.81
C SER A 509 -15.03 -22.74 -21.89
N THR A 510 -14.17 -22.31 -20.96
CA THR A 510 -14.41 -21.13 -20.12
C THR A 510 -14.66 -19.88 -20.96
N LEU A 511 -13.85 -19.64 -21.99
CA LEU A 511 -14.02 -18.46 -22.82
C LEU A 511 -15.38 -18.48 -23.52
N ASN A 512 -15.80 -19.61 -24.08
CA ASN A 512 -17.09 -19.73 -24.76
C ASN A 512 -18.27 -19.51 -23.80
N MET A 513 -18.18 -20.03 -22.57
CA MET A 513 -19.14 -19.78 -21.50
C MET A 513 -19.29 -18.28 -21.20
N VAL A 514 -18.16 -17.58 -21.01
CA VAL A 514 -18.14 -16.14 -20.73
C VAL A 514 -18.67 -15.34 -21.92
N LEU A 515 -18.32 -15.72 -23.14
CA LEU A 515 -18.81 -15.08 -24.37
C LEU A 515 -20.33 -15.24 -24.57
N GLN A 516 -20.92 -16.30 -24.02
CA GLN A 516 -22.37 -16.50 -24.01
C GLN A 516 -23.09 -15.67 -22.93
N GLY A 517 -22.35 -14.94 -22.10
CA GLY A 517 -22.91 -14.09 -21.04
C GLY A 517 -23.16 -14.82 -19.73
N GLU A 518 -22.67 -16.05 -19.57
CA GLU A 518 -22.69 -16.73 -18.28
C GLU A 518 -21.78 -16.04 -17.26
N ASP A 519 -22.09 -16.22 -15.98
CA ASP A 519 -21.38 -15.56 -14.89
C ASP A 519 -19.98 -16.16 -14.67
N PRO A 520 -18.89 -15.37 -14.80
CA PRO A 520 -17.53 -15.82 -14.56
C PRO A 520 -17.21 -16.06 -13.08
N SER A 521 -18.17 -15.99 -12.16
CA SER A 521 -17.95 -16.22 -10.71
C SER A 521 -17.27 -17.56 -10.40
N ARG A 522 -17.55 -18.60 -11.19
CA ARG A 522 -16.99 -19.96 -11.02
C ARG A 522 -15.56 -20.14 -11.56
N VAL A 523 -15.07 -19.20 -12.37
CA VAL A 523 -13.76 -19.31 -13.00
C VAL A 523 -12.82 -18.27 -12.40
N MET A 524 -11.62 -18.70 -12.01
CA MET A 524 -10.54 -17.83 -11.58
C MET A 524 -9.23 -18.32 -12.18
N PRO A 525 -8.85 -17.83 -13.38
CA PRO A 525 -7.56 -18.16 -13.96
C PRO A 525 -6.44 -17.53 -13.12
N PRO A 526 -5.27 -18.17 -12.97
CA PRO A 526 -4.18 -17.65 -12.13
C PRO A 526 -3.57 -16.39 -12.77
N PRO A 527 -3.76 -15.20 -12.16
CA PRO A 527 -3.30 -13.97 -12.79
C PRO A 527 -1.80 -13.78 -12.61
N SER A 528 -1.09 -13.50 -13.70
CA SER A 528 0.29 -13.04 -13.70
C SER A 528 0.35 -11.63 -14.30
N GLY A 529 1.42 -10.88 -14.03
CA GLY A 529 1.45 -9.50 -14.49
C GLY A 529 2.62 -8.66 -14.01
N PHE A 530 2.50 -7.38 -14.37
CA PHE A 530 3.53 -6.35 -14.22
C PHE A 530 2.92 -5.10 -13.60
N VAL A 531 3.59 -4.56 -12.60
CA VAL A 531 3.31 -3.23 -12.02
C VAL A 531 4.49 -2.34 -12.36
N ILE A 532 4.22 -1.17 -12.93
CA ILE A 532 5.23 -0.21 -13.36
C ILE A 532 4.96 1.11 -12.65
N LEU A 533 5.83 1.48 -11.72
CA LEU A 533 5.71 2.70 -10.94
C LEU A 533 6.81 3.71 -11.35
N PRO A 534 6.53 5.02 -11.31
CA PRO A 534 7.55 6.03 -11.58
C PRO A 534 8.60 6.07 -10.46
N ASP A 535 9.88 6.27 -10.81
CA ASP A 535 10.95 6.43 -9.80
C ASP A 535 11.22 7.91 -9.47
N GLY A 536 10.20 8.64 -9.02
CA GLY A 536 10.28 10.06 -8.70
C GLY A 536 9.92 10.99 -9.87
N PRO A 537 10.16 12.31 -9.76
CA PRO A 537 9.64 13.29 -10.71
C PRO A 537 10.17 13.02 -12.12
N GLU A 538 9.26 12.71 -13.04
CA GLU A 538 9.54 12.65 -14.48
C GLU A 538 9.92 14.09 -14.91
N ASN A 539 11.21 14.38 -15.06
CA ASN A 539 11.66 15.59 -15.73
C ASN A 539 11.32 15.47 -17.23
N SER A 540 10.07 15.76 -17.61
CA SER A 540 9.68 16.47 -18.84
C SER A 540 8.16 16.38 -19.08
N PRO A 541 7.49 17.47 -19.47
CA PRO A 541 6.14 17.44 -19.99
C PRO A 541 6.21 16.91 -21.43
N SER A 542 5.48 15.86 -21.74
CA SER A 542 5.26 15.47 -23.15
C SER A 542 3.77 15.39 -23.42
N GLY A 543 3.15 16.57 -23.44
CA GLY A 543 2.18 16.85 -24.48
C GLY A 543 2.96 16.96 -25.78
N LEU A 544 2.74 16.01 -26.69
CA LEU A 544 3.06 16.02 -28.12
C LEU A 544 3.96 17.16 -28.60
N LEU A 545 5.19 16.83 -29.04
CA LEU A 545 5.79 17.24 -30.32
C LEU A 545 7.19 16.62 -30.46
N LEU A 546 7.49 16.15 -31.68
CA LEU A 546 8.76 15.54 -32.09
C LEU A 546 9.92 16.55 -32.07
N ASN A 547 11.13 16.01 -31.84
CA ASN A 547 12.48 16.57 -32.02
C ASN A 547 12.97 17.59 -30.98
N GLU A 548 13.99 17.23 -30.20
CA GLU A 548 15.40 17.47 -30.55
C GLU A 548 16.33 16.81 -29.52
N LEU A 549 17.48 16.36 -30.03
CA LEU A 549 18.51 15.60 -29.35
C LEU A 549 19.34 16.51 -28.42
N ASP A 550 19.39 16.18 -27.12
CA ASP A 550 20.64 16.00 -26.37
C ASP A 550 20.35 15.72 -24.88
N SER A 551 20.81 14.56 -24.39
CA SER A 551 20.97 14.24 -22.95
C SER A 551 19.73 14.41 -22.05
N GLN A 552 18.55 13.95 -22.48
CA GLN A 552 17.36 13.90 -21.62
C GLN A 552 17.58 12.87 -20.50
N SER A 553 17.55 13.31 -19.25
CA SER A 553 17.50 12.43 -18.08
C SER A 553 16.21 11.61 -18.14
N VAL A 554 16.27 10.42 -18.77
CA VAL A 554 15.13 9.50 -18.84
C VAL A 554 14.79 9.12 -17.40
N GLY A 555 13.64 9.58 -16.90
CA GLY A 555 13.14 9.19 -15.59
C GLY A 555 13.09 7.67 -15.48
N GLY A 556 13.59 7.12 -14.38
CA GLY A 556 13.57 5.67 -14.14
C GLY A 556 12.18 5.16 -13.81
N SER A 557 12.01 3.85 -13.86
CA SER A 557 10.78 3.18 -13.41
C SER A 557 11.11 1.97 -12.55
N ILE A 558 10.20 1.66 -11.64
CA ILE A 558 10.26 0.48 -10.79
C ILE A 558 9.29 -0.55 -11.39
N LEU A 559 9.83 -1.67 -11.84
CA LEU A 559 9.06 -2.80 -12.35
C LEU A 559 8.93 -3.85 -11.25
N THR A 560 7.70 -4.18 -10.87
CA THR A 560 7.39 -5.37 -10.08
C THR A 560 6.75 -6.42 -11.00
N VAL A 561 7.36 -7.61 -11.04
CA VAL A 561 6.85 -8.76 -11.79
C VAL A 561 6.22 -9.73 -10.78
N SER A 562 5.06 -10.28 -11.10
CA SER A 562 4.49 -11.40 -10.34
C SER A 562 3.93 -12.47 -11.27
N ILE A 563 4.30 -13.72 -10.98
CA ILE A 563 3.91 -14.91 -11.75
C ILE A 563 3.19 -15.86 -10.81
N GLN A 564 2.03 -16.37 -11.25
CA GLN A 564 1.22 -17.32 -10.51
C GLN A 564 1.03 -18.59 -11.34
N ILE A 565 1.33 -19.75 -10.75
CA ILE A 565 1.23 -21.05 -11.41
C ILE A 565 0.36 -21.97 -10.54
N ALA A 566 -0.64 -22.60 -11.17
CA ALA A 566 -1.44 -23.63 -10.52
C ALA A 566 -0.66 -24.96 -10.45
N VAL A 567 -0.59 -25.55 -9.26
CA VAL A 567 0.09 -26.83 -9.01
C VAL A 567 -0.97 -27.90 -8.77
N THR A 568 -1.07 -28.86 -9.69
CA THR A 568 -2.10 -29.92 -9.69
C THR A 568 -1.71 -31.17 -8.89
N HIS A 569 -0.45 -31.31 -8.46
CA HIS A 569 0.02 -32.44 -7.67
C HIS A 569 0.91 -31.97 -6.51
N VAL A 570 0.34 -31.79 -5.31
CA VAL A 570 1.12 -31.67 -4.07
C VAL A 570 0.62 -32.70 -3.06
N PRO A 571 1.49 -33.56 -2.51
CA PRO A 571 1.12 -34.48 -1.44
C PRO A 571 1.06 -33.70 -0.13
N SER A 572 -0.16 -33.41 0.35
CA SER A 572 -0.47 -32.76 1.63
C SER A 572 0.05 -31.32 1.84
N LEU A 573 -0.81 -30.50 2.45
CA LEU A 573 -0.58 -29.11 2.84
C LEU A 573 0.64 -29.03 3.78
N GLY A 574 1.72 -28.35 3.37
CA GLY A 574 2.81 -27.98 4.30
C GLY A 574 4.25 -28.26 3.84
N LYS A 575 4.49 -28.93 2.70
CA LYS A 575 5.86 -29.06 2.15
C LYS A 575 5.95 -28.49 0.74
N LEU A 576 6.52 -27.28 0.64
CA LEU A 576 7.00 -26.72 -0.62
C LEU A 576 7.92 -27.75 -1.28
N ASN A 577 7.56 -28.28 -2.45
CA ASN A 577 8.53 -29.01 -3.26
C ASN A 577 9.59 -28.01 -3.72
N ILE A 578 10.82 -28.17 -3.22
CA ILE A 578 11.97 -27.31 -3.53
C ILE A 578 12.17 -27.20 -5.05
N GLU A 579 11.85 -28.25 -5.81
CA GLU A 579 11.95 -28.23 -7.27
C GLU A 579 10.95 -27.24 -7.92
N SER A 580 9.70 -27.22 -7.44
CA SER A 580 8.67 -26.29 -7.94
C SER A 580 9.03 -24.83 -7.58
N VAL A 581 9.59 -24.62 -6.39
CA VAL A 581 10.09 -23.33 -5.91
C VAL A 581 11.25 -22.83 -6.77
N ASN A 582 12.23 -23.68 -7.04
CA ASN A 582 13.36 -23.34 -7.92
C ASN A 582 12.89 -23.07 -9.35
N THR A 583 11.92 -23.84 -9.84
CA THR A 583 11.37 -23.66 -11.19
C THR A 583 10.70 -22.29 -11.35
N ILE A 584 9.79 -21.91 -10.44
CA ILE A 584 9.12 -20.60 -10.54
C ILE A 584 10.10 -19.44 -10.30
N SER A 585 11.08 -19.62 -9.41
CA SER A 585 12.16 -18.63 -9.18
C SER A 585 12.98 -18.40 -10.45
N ASN A 586 13.38 -19.49 -11.13
CA ASN A 586 14.09 -19.40 -12.40
C ASN A 586 13.23 -18.74 -13.49
N ILE A 587 11.93 -19.05 -13.56
CA ILE A 587 11.02 -18.42 -14.54
C ILE A 587 10.96 -16.90 -14.32
N ILE A 588 10.76 -16.45 -13.07
CA ILE A 588 10.63 -15.01 -12.80
C ILE A 588 11.95 -14.26 -13.02
N ILE A 589 13.09 -14.83 -12.59
CA ILE A 589 14.41 -14.25 -12.82
C ILE A 589 14.69 -14.15 -14.33
N ASN A 590 14.48 -15.24 -15.08
CA ASN A 590 14.68 -15.23 -16.53
C ASN A 590 13.78 -14.23 -17.25
N THR A 591 12.52 -14.10 -16.80
CA THR A 591 11.58 -13.11 -17.34
C THR A 591 12.11 -11.70 -17.15
N VAL A 592 12.57 -11.35 -15.93
CA VAL A 592 13.14 -10.03 -15.64
C VAL A 592 14.41 -9.76 -16.46
N GLN A 593 15.31 -10.74 -16.58
CA GLN A 593 16.54 -10.60 -17.35
C GLN A 593 16.27 -10.42 -18.85
N LYS A 594 15.29 -11.14 -19.40
CA LYS A 594 14.84 -10.96 -20.79
C LYS A 594 14.25 -9.57 -21.03
N ILE A 595 13.40 -9.08 -20.13
CA ILE A 595 12.84 -7.71 -20.22
C ILE A 595 13.96 -6.67 -20.22
N LYS A 596 14.92 -6.78 -19.29
CA LYS A 596 16.08 -5.87 -19.23
C LYS A 596 16.89 -5.90 -20.52
N SER A 597 17.20 -7.08 -21.02
CA SER A 597 18.00 -7.27 -22.24
C SER A 597 17.29 -6.72 -23.47
N ALA A 598 15.99 -7.00 -23.62
CA ALA A 598 15.18 -6.53 -24.73
C ALA A 598 15.10 -4.99 -24.78
N LEU A 599 14.81 -4.35 -23.65
CA LEU A 599 14.75 -2.88 -23.55
C LEU A 599 16.11 -2.23 -23.85
N GLN A 600 17.21 -2.85 -23.41
CA GLN A 600 18.57 -2.38 -23.73
C GLN A 600 18.89 -2.51 -25.22
N CYS A 601 18.53 -3.63 -25.85
CA CYS A 601 18.70 -3.83 -27.29
C CYS A 601 17.89 -2.84 -28.14
N MET A 602 16.67 -2.49 -27.71
CA MET A 602 15.87 -1.47 -28.38
C MET A 602 16.50 -0.08 -28.27
N ALA A 603 17.15 0.23 -27.14
CA ALA A 603 17.85 1.49 -26.95
C ALA A 603 19.11 1.62 -27.83
N THR A 604 19.82 0.50 -28.09
CA THR A 604 21.04 0.51 -28.92
C THR A 604 20.77 0.40 -30.42
N THR A 605 19.59 -0.06 -30.83
CA THR A 605 19.20 -0.14 -32.25
C THR A 605 18.49 1.10 -32.77
N GLY A 606 18.07 2.00 -31.87
CA GLY A 606 17.45 3.28 -32.18
C GLY A 606 18.40 4.49 -32.22
N SER A 607 19.73 4.27 -32.10
CA SER A 607 20.76 5.32 -32.20
C SER A 607 21.40 5.41 -33.58
#